data_AF-A0A921E1M7-F1
#
_entry.id   AF-A0A921E1M7-F1
#
_cell.length_a   1.000
_cell.length_b   1.000
_cell.length_c   1.000
_cell.angle_alpha   90.00
_cell.angle_beta   90.00
_cell.angle_gamma   90.00
#
_symmetry.space_group_name_H-M   'P 1'
#
loop_
_entity.id
_entity.type
_entity.pdbx_description
1 polymer ?
#
loop_
_entity_poly.entity_id
_entity_poly.type
_entity_poly.pdbx_seq_one_letter_code
_entity_poly.pdbx_strand_id
1 'polypeptide(L)'
;MPAAQAAQPPHLQRGRAFVQTHCARCHATGRVGESPLAEAPRFRDLHHRYPVAQLAESLAEGIRTGHPGMPEFQLDPGQVNDVIGYLESLER
;
A
#
# COMPACT_ATOMS: atom_id res chain seq x y z
N MET A 1 -3.97 -28.70 -15.32
CA MET A 1 -5.07 -27.78 -14.95
C MET A 1 -4.43 -26.46 -14.53
N PRO A 2 -4.60 -25.34 -15.26
CA PRO A 2 -4.12 -24.07 -14.75
C PRO A 2 -5.05 -23.66 -13.61
N ALA A 3 -4.48 -23.47 -12.42
CA ALA A 3 -5.19 -22.93 -11.27
C ALA A 3 -5.76 -21.57 -11.65
N ALA A 4 -7.08 -21.40 -11.59
CA ALA A 4 -7.70 -20.09 -11.70
C ALA A 4 -7.07 -19.20 -10.63
N GLN A 5 -6.22 -18.25 -11.05
CA GLN A 5 -5.80 -17.18 -10.15
C GLN A 5 -7.10 -16.47 -9.77
N ALA A 6 -7.56 -16.67 -8.54
CA ALA A 6 -8.74 -15.98 -8.04
C ALA A 6 -8.53 -14.50 -8.33
N ALA A 7 -9.35 -13.96 -9.24
CA ALA A 7 -9.28 -12.56 -9.62
C ALA A 7 -9.35 -11.77 -8.32
N GLN A 8 -8.32 -10.98 -8.03
CA GLN A 8 -8.31 -10.16 -6.83
C GLN A 8 -9.60 -9.33 -6.83
N PRO A 9 -10.32 -9.22 -5.70
CA PRO A 9 -11.49 -8.38 -5.61
C PRO A 9 -11.24 -7.00 -6.25
N PRO A 10 -12.22 -6.40 -6.97
CA PRO A 10 -11.99 -5.16 -7.71
C PRO A 10 -11.38 -4.02 -6.89
N HIS A 11 -11.70 -3.93 -5.60
CA HIS A 11 -11.14 -2.94 -4.67
C HIS A 11 -9.63 -3.13 -4.48
N LEU A 12 -9.15 -4.38 -4.33
CA LEU A 12 -7.71 -4.67 -4.22
C LEU A 12 -6.96 -4.35 -5.52
N GLN A 13 -7.60 -4.52 -6.68
CA GLN A 13 -6.99 -4.16 -7.96
C GLN A 13 -6.83 -2.64 -8.09
N ARG A 14 -7.83 -1.86 -7.66
CA ARG A 14 -7.74 -0.39 -7.63
C ARG A 14 -6.69 0.09 -6.63
N GLY A 15 -6.65 -0.47 -5.43
CA GLY A 15 -5.64 -0.18 -4.42
C GLY A 15 -4.22 -0.49 -4.92
N ARG A 16 -4.04 -1.65 -5.56
CA ARG A 16 -2.79 -2.03 -6.22
C ARG A 16 -2.37 -1.00 -7.28
N ALA A 17 -3.29 -0.65 -8.18
CA ALA A 17 -2.99 0.31 -9.25
C ALA A 17 -2.60 1.68 -8.69
N PHE A 18 -3.28 2.13 -7.64
CA PHE A 18 -2.97 3.37 -6.95
C PHE A 18 -1.54 3.35 -6.38
N VAL A 19 -1.20 2.35 -5.56
CA VAL A 19 0.13 2.31 -4.94
C VAL A 19 1.25 2.09 -5.96
N GLN A 20 0.99 1.34 -7.03
CA GLN A 20 1.94 1.19 -8.13
C GLN A 20 2.21 2.53 -8.84
N THR A 21 1.18 3.35 -9.03
CA THR A 21 1.30 4.64 -9.72
C THR A 21 1.97 5.69 -8.84
N HIS A 22 1.62 5.75 -7.55
CA HIS A 22 1.98 6.87 -6.68
C HIS A 22 3.11 6.57 -5.69
N CYS A 23 3.26 5.31 -5.27
CA CYS A 23 4.16 4.89 -4.19
C CYS A 23 5.38 4.10 -4.67
N ALA A 24 5.30 3.43 -5.83
CA ALA A 24 6.33 2.51 -6.31
C ALA A 24 7.67 3.16 -6.66
N ARG A 25 7.72 4.49 -6.81
CA ARG A 25 8.99 5.22 -6.96
C ARG A 25 9.91 5.08 -5.76
N CYS A 26 9.36 4.85 -4.56
CA CYS A 26 10.11 4.78 -3.32
C CYS A 26 9.96 3.40 -2.65
N HIS A 27 8.76 2.82 -2.68
CA HIS A 27 8.43 1.60 -1.94
C HIS A 27 8.33 0.37 -2.83
N ALA A 28 8.70 -0.79 -2.28
CA ALA A 28 8.30 -2.06 -2.86
C ALA A 28 6.80 -2.33 -2.57
N THR A 29 5.96 -2.11 -3.57
CA THR A 29 4.49 -2.20 -3.44
C THR A 29 3.91 -3.58 -3.74
N GLY A 30 4.73 -4.50 -4.27
CA GLY A 30 4.32 -5.88 -4.58
C GLY A 30 4.61 -6.86 -3.45
N ARG A 31 4.37 -8.15 -3.74
CA ARG A 31 4.74 -9.29 -2.89
C ARG A 31 6.22 -9.68 -2.97
N VAL A 32 6.94 -9.18 -3.98
CA VAL A 32 8.34 -9.49 -4.24
C VAL A 32 9.13 -8.23 -4.59
N GLY A 33 10.45 -8.31 -4.49
CA GLY A 33 11.37 -7.21 -4.79
C GLY A 33 11.62 -6.28 -3.61
N GLU A 34 12.68 -5.50 -3.72
CA GLU A 34 13.14 -4.54 -2.72
C GLU A 34 12.63 -3.12 -3.03
N SER A 35 12.62 -2.26 -2.01
CA SER A 35 12.24 -0.86 -2.20
C SER A 35 13.34 -0.14 -2.99
N PRO A 36 12.99 0.70 -3.98
CA PRO A 36 13.97 1.54 -4.66
C PRO A 36 14.79 2.42 -3.71
N LEU A 37 14.17 2.90 -2.62
CA LEU A 37 14.84 3.60 -1.53
C LEU A 37 15.02 2.66 -0.34
N ALA A 38 16.25 2.55 0.17
CA ALA A 38 16.56 1.65 1.29
C ALA A 38 15.83 2.02 2.60
N GLU A 39 15.56 3.31 2.80
CA GLU A 39 14.79 3.81 3.95
C GLU A 39 13.29 3.52 3.85
N ALA A 40 12.78 3.35 2.63
CA ALA A 40 11.36 3.15 2.38
C ALA A 40 10.99 1.70 2.67
N PRO A 41 10.14 1.42 3.68
CA PRO A 41 9.76 0.05 3.99
C PRO A 41 9.04 -0.60 2.81
N ARG A 42 9.28 -1.90 2.64
CA ARG A 42 8.52 -2.76 1.73
C ARG A 42 7.10 -2.86 2.30
N PHE A 43 6.08 -2.66 1.47
CA PHE A 43 4.69 -2.63 1.97
C PHE A 43 4.27 -3.93 2.65
N ARG A 44 4.78 -5.06 2.16
CA ARG A 44 4.54 -6.38 2.76
C ARG A 44 5.09 -6.51 4.18
N ASP A 45 6.04 -5.68 4.61
CA ASP A 45 6.63 -5.75 5.95
C ASP A 45 5.99 -4.78 6.95
N LEU A 46 5.06 -3.92 6.51
CA LEU A 46 4.47 -2.89 7.36
C LEU A 46 3.78 -3.47 8.59
N HIS A 47 3.08 -4.60 8.42
CA HIS A 47 2.36 -5.31 9.47
C HIS A 47 3.24 -5.81 10.62
N HIS A 48 4.56 -5.98 10.40
CA HIS A 48 5.50 -6.31 11.47
C HIS A 48 5.75 -5.15 12.43
N ARG A 49 5.45 -3.90 12.02
CA ARG A 49 5.68 -2.70 12.81
C ARG A 49 4.41 -2.19 13.48
N TYR A 50 3.28 -2.27 12.78
CA TYR A 50 1.98 -1.83 13.26
C TYR A 50 0.86 -2.43 12.38
N PRO A 51 -0.39 -2.51 12.89
CA PRO A 51 -1.53 -2.90 12.07
C PRO A 51 -1.72 -1.94 10.90
N VAL A 52 -1.71 -2.44 9.66
CA VAL A 52 -1.80 -1.60 8.46
C VAL A 52 -3.08 -0.77 8.42
N ALA A 53 -4.18 -1.28 8.99
CA ALA A 53 -5.44 -0.55 9.13
C ALA A 53 -5.30 0.79 9.87
N GLN A 54 -4.30 0.97 10.74
CA GLN A 54 -4.05 2.25 11.43
C GLN A 54 -3.55 3.34 10.48
N LEU A 55 -3.10 3.00 9.27
CA LEU A 55 -2.75 3.98 8.24
C LEU A 55 -3.99 4.63 7.61
N ALA A 56 -5.19 4.08 7.81
CA ALA A 56 -6.39 4.57 7.15
C ALA A 56 -6.68 6.04 7.50
N GLU A 57 -6.61 6.41 8.78
CA GLU A 57 -6.83 7.79 9.22
C GLU A 57 -5.75 8.72 8.66
N SER A 58 -4.49 8.30 8.72
CA SER A 58 -3.39 9.08 8.14
C SER A 58 -3.53 9.28 6.64
N LEU A 59 -3.99 8.28 5.89
CA LEU A 59 -4.23 8.40 4.45
C LEU A 59 -5.45 9.28 4.13
N ALA A 60 -6.46 9.29 4.99
CA ALA A 60 -7.66 10.11 4.84
C ALA A 60 -7.40 11.59 5.16
N GLU A 61 -6.59 11.88 6.18
CA GLU A 61 -6.30 13.24 6.63
C GLU A 61 -5.12 13.89 5.91
N GLY A 62 -4.29 13.09 5.21
CA GLY A 62 -3.04 13.54 4.61
C GLY A 62 -1.86 12.86 5.28
N ILE A 63 -1.28 11.85 4.60
CA ILE A 63 -0.24 11.03 5.22
C ILE A 63 1.05 11.83 5.37
N ARG A 64 1.26 12.40 6.55
CA ARG A 64 2.52 13.01 6.96
C ARG A 64 3.36 11.98 7.68
N THR A 65 4.08 11.15 6.93
CA THR A 65 5.14 10.35 7.56
C THR A 65 6.20 11.29 8.11
N GLY A 66 6.80 10.95 9.25
CA GLY A 66 7.84 11.75 9.91
C GLY A 66 9.14 11.94 9.12
N HIS A 67 9.15 11.69 7.81
CA HIS A 67 10.28 11.93 6.93
C HIS A 67 9.87 12.84 5.74
N PRO A 68 10.59 13.94 5.48
CA PRO A 68 10.22 14.95 4.48
C PRO A 68 10.25 14.46 3.01
N GLY A 69 10.82 13.27 2.76
CA GLY A 69 10.89 12.69 1.41
C GLY A 69 9.59 12.06 0.90
N MET A 70 8.60 11.82 1.78
CA MET A 70 7.32 11.26 1.35
C MET A 70 6.32 12.38 1.01
N PRO A 71 5.75 12.42 -0.21
CA PRO A 71 4.73 13.39 -0.54
C PRO A 71 3.49 13.18 0.33
N GLU A 72 2.84 14.29 0.68
CA GLU A 72 1.54 14.26 1.33
C GLU A 72 0.49 13.78 0.31
N PHE A 73 -0.32 12.80 0.71
CA PHE A 73 -1.46 12.33 -0.05
C PHE A 73 -2.68 12.34 0.84
N GLN A 74 -3.73 13.00 0.38
CA GLN A 74 -5.06 12.92 0.95
C GLN A 74 -5.92 12.08 0.02
N LEU A 75 -6.33 10.90 0.46
CA LEU A 75 -7.15 9.97 -0.30
C LEU A 75 -8.62 10.18 0.08
N ASP A 76 -9.52 9.98 -0.88
CA ASP A 76 -10.94 9.89 -0.56
C ASP A 76 -11.24 8.58 0.19
N PRO A 77 -12.36 8.48 0.93
CA PRO A 77 -12.71 7.28 1.70
C PRO A 77 -12.70 5.97 0.89
N GLY A 78 -13.13 6.02 -0.38
CA GLY A 78 -13.10 4.87 -1.29
C GLY A 78 -11.67 4.44 -1.62
N GLN A 79 -10.80 5.40 -1.97
CA GLN A 79 -9.38 5.15 -2.20
C GLN A 79 -8.66 4.62 -0.96
N VAL A 80 -8.96 5.15 0.24
CA VAL A 80 -8.39 4.66 1.49
C VAL A 80 -8.72 3.18 1.67
N ASN A 81 -10.00 2.80 1.53
CA ASN A 81 -10.42 1.40 1.65
C ASN A 81 -9.75 0.49 0.61
N ASP A 82 -9.67 0.94 -0.64
CA ASP A 82 -9.02 0.19 -1.71
C ASP A 82 -7.53 -0.05 -1.41
N VAL A 83 -6.81 1.00 -0.98
CA VAL A 83 -5.37 0.95 -0.66
C VAL A 83 -5.11 0.10 0.57
N ILE A 84 -5.83 0.33 1.67
CA ILE A 84 -5.67 -0.43 2.92
C ILE A 84 -5.94 -1.91 2.65
N GLY A 85 -7.04 -2.25 1.99
CA GLY A 85 -7.34 -3.65 1.65
C GLY A 85 -6.23 -4.28 0.82
N TYR A 86 -5.64 -3.54 -0.14
CA TYR A 86 -4.50 -4.05 -0.89
C TYR A 86 -3.26 -4.27 -0.01
N LEU A 87 -2.94 -3.34 0.89
CA LEU A 87 -1.81 -3.49 1.81
C LEU A 87 -2.01 -4.68 2.75
N GLU A 88 -3.22 -4.87 3.30
CA GLU A 88 -3.59 -6.04 4.10
C GLU A 88 -3.42 -7.36 3.32
N SER A 89 -3.71 -7.35 2.01
CA SER A 89 -3.52 -8.52 1.15
C SER A 89 -2.04 -8.93 0.95
N LEU A 90 -1.10 -8.11 1.42
CA LEU A 90 0.36 -8.35 1.38
C LEU A 90 0.90 -8.92 2.70
N GLU A 91 0.14 -8.93 3.79
CA GLU A 91 0.57 -9.33 5.15
C GLU A 91 0.76 -10.85 5.35
N ARG A 92 1.23 -11.56 4.32
CA ARG A 92 1.38 -13.02 4.36
C ARG A 92 2.75 -13.48 4.85
#